data_AF-A0AAV8ZC25-F1
#
_entry.id   AF-A0AAV8ZC25-F1
#
_cell.length_a   1.000
_cell.length_b   1.000
_cell.length_c   1.000
_cell.angle_alpha   90.00
_cell.angle_beta   90.00
_cell.angle_gamma   90.00
#
_symmetry.space_group_name_H-M   'P 1'
#
loop_
_entity.id
_entity.type
_entity.pdbx_description
1 polymer ?
#
loop_
_entity_poly.entity_id
_entity_poly.type
_entity_poly.pdbx_seq_one_letter_code
_entity_poly.pdbx_strand_id
1 'polypeptide(L)'
;MTRLESPAQSKQANNTRIIKETHLREEHMHRNPLSFKGIEIPSLYKKLRIVVCNLFNAKCPDHPITQSTVSKIESNFRETGDVKDLPKSERQKISQDKKIDIARTVYEQGLSHKQIGDRLNINDSTITQTAQWHDDMSSKSYKCDTDS
;
A
#
# COMPACT_ATOMS: atom_id res chain seq x y z
N MET A 1 58.36 -59.29 -17.27
CA MET A 1 57.12 -59.13 -16.49
C MET A 1 57.07 -57.71 -15.96
N THR A 2 56.25 -56.85 -16.54
CA THR A 2 55.92 -55.54 -15.98
C THR A 2 54.51 -55.14 -16.41
N ARG A 3 53.76 -54.64 -15.44
CA ARG A 3 52.30 -54.61 -15.29
C ARG A 3 51.75 -53.29 -15.85
N LEU A 4 50.67 -53.41 -16.64
CA LEU A 4 49.75 -52.33 -17.02
C LEU A 4 49.23 -51.59 -15.79
N GLU A 5 49.21 -50.25 -15.79
CA GLU A 5 48.15 -49.48 -15.12
C GLU A 5 47.71 -48.25 -15.93
N SER A 6 46.39 -48.08 -15.98
CA SER A 6 45.61 -47.09 -16.72
C SER A 6 45.26 -45.90 -15.80
N PRO A 7 45.36 -44.63 -16.26
CA PRO A 7 45.04 -43.48 -15.44
C PRO A 7 43.59 -43.04 -15.67
N ALA A 8 42.66 -43.61 -14.90
CA ALA A 8 41.27 -43.15 -14.90
C ALA A 8 40.72 -43.08 -13.48
N GLN A 9 41.26 -42.20 -12.63
CA GLN A 9 40.63 -41.82 -11.35
C GLN A 9 41.36 -40.61 -10.71
N SER A 10 41.07 -39.39 -11.15
CA SER A 10 41.52 -38.17 -10.44
C SER A 10 40.64 -36.94 -10.71
N LYS A 11 39.32 -37.11 -10.86
CA LYS A 11 38.42 -35.97 -11.11
C LYS A 11 37.16 -35.91 -10.24
N GLN A 12 37.00 -36.83 -9.27
CA GLN A 12 35.73 -36.93 -8.53
C GLN A 12 35.82 -36.51 -7.05
N ALA A 13 37.02 -36.27 -6.50
CA ALA A 13 37.18 -35.91 -5.09
C ALA A 13 37.15 -34.38 -4.80
N ASN A 14 37.33 -33.52 -5.81
CA ASN A 14 37.40 -32.06 -5.59
C ASN A 14 36.05 -31.34 -5.62
N ASN A 15 35.01 -31.93 -6.20
CA ASN A 15 33.71 -31.25 -6.34
C ASN A 15 32.84 -31.32 -5.07
N THR A 16 33.12 -32.22 -4.14
CA THR A 16 32.29 -32.38 -2.92
C THR A 16 32.71 -31.46 -1.77
N ARG A 17 33.92 -30.86 -1.84
CA ARG A 17 34.41 -29.92 -0.80
C ARG A 17 33.82 -28.52 -0.98
N ILE A 18 33.64 -28.09 -2.23
CA ILE A 18 33.14 -26.75 -2.57
C ILE A 18 31.66 -26.57 -2.14
N ILE A 19 30.85 -27.62 -2.18
CA ILE A 19 29.40 -27.54 -1.95
C ILE A 19 29.04 -27.49 -0.45
N LYS A 20 29.91 -28.00 0.42
CA LYS A 20 29.68 -27.95 1.88
C LYS A 20 30.14 -26.64 2.52
N GLU A 21 31.01 -25.87 1.85
CA GLU A 21 31.47 -24.56 2.31
C GLU A 21 30.51 -23.42 1.93
N THR A 22 29.68 -23.60 0.90
CA THR A 22 28.64 -22.64 0.51
C THR A 22 27.40 -22.69 1.39
N HIS A 23 27.11 -23.82 2.05
CA HIS A 23 25.87 -24.00 2.81
C HIS A 23 25.96 -23.60 4.30
N LEU A 24 27.14 -23.23 4.80
CA LEU A 24 27.36 -22.73 6.17
C LEU A 24 27.56 -21.21 6.22
N ARG A 25 27.42 -20.51 5.09
CA ARG A 25 27.64 -19.05 4.98
C ARG A 25 26.39 -18.22 4.73
N GLU A 26 25.21 -18.85 4.68
CA GLU A 26 23.93 -18.17 4.43
C GLU A 26 23.07 -17.95 5.69
N GLU A 27 23.42 -18.56 6.83
CA GLU A 27 22.61 -18.51 8.07
C GLU A 27 22.87 -17.29 8.98
N HIS A 28 23.56 -16.24 8.51
CA HIS A 28 23.84 -15.05 9.33
C HIS A 28 23.61 -13.69 8.65
N MET A 29 22.69 -13.61 7.68
CA MET A 29 22.27 -12.34 7.08
C MET A 29 20.90 -11.85 7.60
N HIS A 30 20.60 -12.11 8.87
CA HIS A 30 19.53 -11.44 9.60
C HIS A 30 20.09 -10.71 10.81
N ARG A 31 19.96 -9.37 10.76
CA ARG A 31 20.23 -8.33 11.79
C ARG A 31 21.64 -7.73 11.83
N ASN A 32 21.85 -6.62 11.13
CA ASN A 32 21.96 -5.29 11.75
C ASN A 32 22.33 -4.22 10.69
N PRO A 33 21.52 -3.18 10.45
CA PRO A 33 21.97 -2.05 9.65
C PRO A 33 23.00 -1.24 10.44
N LEU A 34 24.25 -1.29 9.98
CA LEU A 34 25.33 -0.32 10.19
C LEU A 34 25.10 0.69 11.33
N SER A 35 25.31 0.24 12.57
CA SER A 35 25.50 1.11 13.73
C SER A 35 26.93 1.65 13.70
N PHE A 36 27.19 2.62 12.83
CA PHE A 36 28.40 3.44 12.92
C PHE A 36 28.23 4.36 14.13
N LYS A 37 28.85 3.98 15.25
CA LYS A 37 28.85 4.77 16.48
C LYS A 37 29.43 6.16 16.20
N GLY A 38 28.62 7.20 16.37
CA GLY A 38 29.11 8.58 16.57
C GLY A 38 28.86 9.59 15.47
N ILE A 39 28.18 9.23 14.37
CA ILE A 39 27.68 10.23 13.42
C ILE A 39 26.16 10.24 13.57
N GLU A 40 25.55 11.40 13.80
CA GLU A 40 24.10 11.55 13.79
C GLU A 40 23.56 11.24 12.39
N ILE A 41 23.32 9.96 12.15
CA ILE A 41 22.69 9.35 10.97
C ILE A 41 21.43 10.13 10.51
N PRO A 42 20.59 10.71 11.39
CA PRO A 42 19.42 11.49 10.96
C PRO A 42 19.75 12.71 10.06
N SER A 43 20.90 13.36 10.26
CA SER A 43 21.24 14.57 9.50
C SER A 43 21.67 14.28 8.06
N LEU A 44 22.27 13.11 7.81
CA LEU A 44 22.74 12.69 6.50
C LEU A 44 21.58 12.36 5.56
N TYR A 45 20.56 11.65 6.06
CA TYR A 45 19.37 11.33 5.27
C TYR A 45 18.59 12.58 4.87
N LYS A 46 18.57 13.60 5.72
CA LYS A 46 17.94 14.89 5.38
C LYS A 46 18.63 15.55 4.17
N LYS A 47 19.97 15.56 4.15
CA LYS A 47 20.74 16.09 3.00
C LYS A 47 20.55 15.27 1.74
N LEU A 48 20.53 13.93 1.86
CA LEU A 48 20.31 13.03 0.73
C LEU A 48 18.95 13.28 0.06
N ARG A 49 17.88 13.46 0.85
CA ARG A 49 16.54 13.77 0.31
C ARG A 49 16.51 15.05 -0.51
N ILE A 50 17.22 16.09 -0.08
CA ILE A 50 17.33 17.36 -0.82
C ILE A 50 18.01 17.11 -2.18
N VAL A 51 19.14 16.39 -2.17
CA VAL A 51 19.90 16.08 -3.39
C VAL A 51 19.07 15.27 -4.37
N VAL A 52 18.39 14.22 -3.90
CA VAL A 52 17.53 13.36 -4.73
C VAL A 52 16.37 14.16 -5.33
N CYS A 53 15.71 15.01 -4.52
CA CYS A 53 14.62 15.86 -4.98
C CYS A 53 15.08 16.82 -6.09
N ASN A 54 16.22 17.49 -5.89
CA ASN A 54 16.76 18.43 -6.87
C ASN A 54 17.18 17.71 -8.16
N LEU A 55 17.83 16.55 -8.04
CA LEU A 55 18.27 15.77 -9.20
C LEU A 55 17.08 15.25 -10.01
N PHE A 56 16.01 14.78 -9.34
CA PHE A 56 14.80 14.35 -10.00
C PHE A 56 14.13 15.51 -10.74
N ASN A 57 13.94 16.65 -10.08
CA ASN A 57 13.29 17.82 -10.68
C ASN A 57 14.10 18.41 -11.83
N ALA A 58 15.43 18.29 -11.81
CA ALA A 58 16.28 18.67 -12.94
C ALA A 58 16.13 17.73 -14.14
N LYS A 59 15.88 16.43 -13.92
CA LYS A 59 15.68 15.44 -14.99
C LYS A 59 14.25 15.40 -15.54
N CYS A 60 13.26 15.66 -14.68
CA CYS A 60 11.84 15.57 -14.99
C CYS A 60 11.14 16.90 -14.64
N PRO A 61 11.39 17.98 -15.41
CA PRO A 61 10.86 19.31 -15.08
C PRO A 61 9.33 19.39 -15.20
N ASP A 62 8.72 18.59 -16.06
CA ASP A 62 7.26 18.58 -16.27
C ASP A 62 6.49 17.99 -15.08
N HIS A 63 7.16 17.20 -14.24
CA HIS A 63 6.55 16.48 -13.11
C HIS A 63 7.40 16.66 -11.84
N PRO A 64 7.52 17.90 -11.32
CA PRO A 64 8.35 18.15 -10.16
C PRO A 64 7.77 17.47 -8.91
N ILE A 65 8.65 16.91 -8.09
CA ILE A 65 8.32 16.33 -6.80
C ILE A 65 8.85 17.19 -5.67
N THR A 66 8.32 16.97 -4.47
CA THR A 66 8.78 17.64 -3.25
C THR A 66 9.63 16.70 -2.40
N GLN A 67 10.41 17.26 -1.46
CA GLN A 67 11.14 16.47 -0.47
C GLN A 67 10.21 15.58 0.38
N SER A 68 8.96 16.00 0.58
CA SER A 68 7.95 15.20 1.28
C SER A 68 7.59 13.93 0.50
N THR A 69 7.54 14.01 -0.82
CA THR A 69 7.30 12.85 -1.71
C THR A 69 8.45 11.85 -1.62
N VAL A 70 9.69 12.34 -1.69
CA VAL A 70 10.90 11.52 -1.52
C VAL A 70 10.91 10.83 -0.15
N SER A 71 10.54 11.56 0.91
CA SER A 71 10.44 10.99 2.27
C SER A 71 9.38 9.90 2.38
N LYS A 72 8.22 10.07 1.74
CA LYS A 72 7.15 9.06 1.75
C LYS A 72 7.56 7.80 1.00
N ILE A 73 8.16 7.97 -0.17
CA ILE A 73 8.69 6.84 -0.97
C ILE A 73 9.76 6.09 -0.18
N GLU A 74 10.68 6.81 0.47
CA GLU A 74 11.71 6.19 1.30
C GLU A 74 11.10 5.42 2.49
N SER A 75 10.11 6.00 3.19
CA SER A 75 9.43 5.34 4.31
C SER A 75 8.74 4.06 3.84
N ASN A 76 7.95 4.15 2.78
CA ASN A 76 7.25 3.01 2.19
C ASN A 76 8.24 1.91 1.82
N PHE A 77 9.34 2.25 1.13
CA PHE A 77 10.36 1.27 0.76
C PHE A 77 11.00 0.60 1.98
N ARG A 78 11.28 1.34 3.06
CA ARG A 78 11.84 0.77 4.30
C ARG A 78 10.86 -0.17 5.00
N GLU A 79 9.57 0.10 4.90
CA GLU A 79 8.52 -0.67 5.56
C GLU A 79 8.14 -1.93 4.76
N THR A 80 7.96 -1.80 3.44
CA THR A 80 7.41 -2.87 2.58
C THR A 80 8.46 -3.55 1.72
N GLY A 81 9.65 -2.95 1.56
CA GLY A 81 10.66 -3.38 0.59
C GLY A 81 10.33 -3.05 -0.87
N ASP A 82 9.24 -2.33 -1.12
CA ASP A 82 8.74 -2.04 -2.47
C ASP A 82 8.22 -0.60 -2.60
N VAL A 83 8.27 -0.04 -3.80
CA VAL A 83 7.74 1.30 -4.14
C VAL A 83 6.55 1.13 -5.08
N LYS A 84 5.63 0.24 -4.73
CA LYS A 84 4.35 0.13 -5.42
C LYS A 84 3.38 1.16 -4.87
N ASP A 85 2.57 1.70 -5.76
CA ASP A 85 1.39 2.46 -5.34
C ASP A 85 0.50 1.53 -4.53
N LEU A 86 0.30 1.86 -3.24
CA LEU A 86 -0.67 1.13 -2.45
C LEU A 86 -2.04 1.36 -3.09
N PRO A 87 -2.84 0.30 -3.30
CA PRO A 87 -4.20 0.46 -3.78
C PRO A 87 -4.91 1.43 -2.82
N LYS A 88 -5.52 2.47 -3.41
CA LYS A 88 -6.26 3.46 -2.64
C LYS A 88 -7.34 2.69 -1.88
N SER A 89 -7.26 2.71 -0.54
CA SER A 89 -8.24 2.03 0.30
C SER A 89 -9.63 2.51 -0.12
N GLU A 90 -10.40 1.62 -0.76
CA GLU A 90 -11.76 1.94 -1.15
C GLU A 90 -12.56 2.14 0.14
N ARG A 91 -13.18 3.31 0.26
CA ARG A 91 -14.06 3.59 1.39
C ARG A 91 -15.19 2.56 1.35
N GLN A 92 -15.35 1.79 2.42
CA GLN A 92 -16.40 0.77 2.51
C GLN A 92 -17.75 1.41 2.20
N LYS A 93 -18.33 1.03 1.06
CA LYS A 93 -19.61 1.54 0.60
C LYS A 93 -20.70 0.84 1.41
N ILE A 94 -21.64 1.60 1.97
CA ILE A 94 -22.82 1.03 2.63
C ILE A 94 -23.57 0.17 1.61
N SER A 95 -23.97 -1.04 2.03
CA SER A 95 -24.72 -1.96 1.18
C SER A 95 -26.04 -1.34 0.73
N GLN A 96 -26.53 -1.76 -0.45
CA GLN A 96 -27.79 -1.24 -0.99
C GLN A 96 -28.96 -1.51 -0.05
N ASP A 97 -29.00 -2.69 0.59
CA ASP A 97 -30.05 -3.07 1.54
C ASP A 97 -30.12 -2.10 2.72
N LYS A 98 -28.97 -1.71 3.27
CA LYS A 98 -28.91 -0.73 4.36
C LYS A 98 -29.42 0.64 3.92
N LYS A 99 -29.19 1.04 2.67
CA LYS A 99 -29.73 2.30 2.14
C LYS A 99 -31.25 2.26 2.00
N ILE A 100 -31.79 1.12 1.55
CA ILE A 100 -33.23 0.91 1.45
C ILE A 100 -33.86 0.94 2.85
N ASP A 101 -33.25 0.28 3.83
CA ASP A 101 -33.73 0.29 5.20
C ASP A 101 -33.67 1.68 5.83
N ILE A 102 -32.59 2.46 5.58
CA ILE A 102 -32.53 3.87 5.99
C ILE A 102 -33.70 4.65 5.38
N ALA A 103 -33.88 4.61 4.06
CA ALA A 103 -34.95 5.35 3.39
C ALA A 103 -36.33 4.95 3.95
N ARG A 104 -36.58 3.66 4.13
CA ARG A 104 -37.82 3.14 4.72
C ARG A 104 -38.07 3.71 6.12
N THR A 105 -37.07 3.67 6.99
CA THR A 105 -37.19 4.15 8.37
C THR A 105 -37.37 5.67 8.46
N VAL A 106 -36.76 6.44 7.54
CA VAL A 106 -36.92 7.89 7.46
C VAL A 106 -38.32 8.27 6.97
N TYR A 107 -38.74 7.75 5.82
CA TYR A 107 -39.96 8.22 5.14
C TYR A 107 -41.24 7.49 5.57
N GLU A 108 -41.18 6.19 5.89
CA GLU A 108 -42.37 5.43 6.28
C GLU A 108 -42.62 5.45 7.79
N GLN A 109 -41.56 5.44 8.60
CA GLN A 109 -41.66 5.35 10.06
C GLN A 109 -41.44 6.69 10.78
N GLY A 110 -40.93 7.70 10.08
CA GLY A 110 -40.68 9.04 10.66
C GLY A 110 -39.68 9.02 11.81
N LEU A 111 -38.77 8.05 11.86
CA LEU A 111 -37.80 7.91 12.94
C LEU A 111 -36.73 9.00 12.86
N SER A 112 -36.28 9.48 14.01
CA SER A 112 -35.13 10.39 14.07
C SER A 112 -33.85 9.68 13.63
N HIS A 113 -32.91 10.41 13.03
CA HIS A 113 -31.64 9.82 12.60
C HIS A 113 -30.87 9.14 13.74
N LYS A 114 -31.00 9.64 14.98
CA LYS A 114 -30.41 9.00 16.16
C LYS A 114 -30.96 7.58 16.37
N GLN A 115 -32.29 7.42 16.31
CA GLN A 115 -32.94 6.11 16.45
C GLN A 115 -32.56 5.15 15.32
N ILE A 116 -32.41 5.67 14.09
CA ILE A 116 -31.97 4.89 12.93
C ILE A 116 -30.51 4.45 13.11
N GLY A 117 -29.65 5.36 13.59
CA GLY A 117 -28.25 5.08 13.86
C GLY A 117 -28.06 4.00 14.91
N ASP A 118 -28.83 4.07 16.01
CA ASP A 118 -28.82 3.06 17.08
C ASP A 118 -29.31 1.69 16.56
N ARG A 119 -30.33 1.67 15.69
CA ARG A 119 -30.94 0.42 15.18
C ARG A 119 -30.12 -0.27 14.10
N LEU A 120 -29.54 0.50 13.17
CA LEU A 120 -28.80 -0.03 12.02
C LEU A 120 -27.29 -0.02 12.21
N ASN A 121 -26.82 0.55 13.33
CA ASN A 121 -25.41 0.81 13.63
C ASN A 121 -24.75 1.64 12.51
N ILE A 122 -25.34 2.80 12.22
CA ILE A 122 -24.93 3.68 11.13
C ILE A 122 -24.78 5.12 11.66
N ASN A 123 -23.73 5.80 11.22
CA ASN A 123 -23.49 7.20 11.62
C ASN A 123 -24.55 8.15 11.03
N ASP A 124 -24.89 9.18 11.78
CA ASP A 124 -25.85 10.22 11.38
C ASP A 124 -25.49 10.90 10.04
N SER A 125 -24.19 11.12 9.79
CA SER A 125 -23.70 11.67 8.52
C SER A 125 -24.03 10.77 7.32
N THR A 126 -23.97 9.46 7.50
CA THR A 126 -24.34 8.48 6.48
C THR A 126 -25.85 8.49 6.23
N ILE A 127 -26.65 8.59 7.29
CA ILE A 127 -28.11 8.65 7.20
C ILE A 127 -28.53 9.90 6.42
N THR A 128 -27.98 11.05 6.80
CA THR A 128 -28.21 12.35 6.14
C THR A 128 -27.85 12.28 4.65
N GLN A 129 -26.68 11.74 4.31
CA GLN A 129 -26.24 11.63 2.92
C GLN A 129 -27.13 10.68 2.10
N THR A 130 -27.66 9.63 2.74
CA THR A 130 -28.55 8.66 2.08
C THR A 130 -29.95 9.26 1.85
N ALA A 131 -30.49 10.02 2.81
CA ALA A 131 -31.78 10.70 2.68
C ALA A 131 -31.73 11.78 1.58
N GLN A 132 -30.68 12.61 1.56
CA GLN A 132 -30.48 13.61 0.49
C GLN A 132 -30.42 12.98 -0.91
N TRP A 133 -29.72 11.84 -1.04
CA TRP A 133 -29.64 11.14 -2.32
C TRP A 133 -31.02 10.63 -2.80
N HIS A 134 -31.89 10.25 -1.87
CA HIS A 134 -33.26 9.83 -2.17
C HIS A 134 -34.13 11.01 -2.64
N ASP A 135 -34.05 12.17 -1.95
CA ASP A 135 -34.77 13.39 -2.34
C ASP A 135 -34.32 13.91 -3.72
N ASP A 136 -33.02 13.86 -4.02
CA ASP A 136 -32.46 14.27 -5.31
C ASP A 136 -32.91 13.34 -6.47
N MET A 137 -33.04 12.04 -6.20
CA MET A 137 -33.53 11.07 -7.18
C MET A 137 -35.03 11.22 -7.42
N SER A 138 -35.80 11.49 -6.36
CA SER A 138 -37.24 11.80 -6.47
C SER A 138 -37.47 13.08 -7.28
N SER A 139 -36.67 14.13 -7.03
CA SER A 139 -36.80 15.44 -7.69
C SER A 139 -36.44 15.43 -9.19
N LYS A 140 -35.58 14.50 -9.64
CA LYS A 140 -35.21 14.36 -11.05
C LYS A 140 -36.26 13.63 -11.89
N SER A 141 -37.19 12.91 -11.27
CA SER A 141 -38.24 12.15 -11.96
C SER A 141 -39.39 13.03 -12.51
N TYR A 142 -39.44 14.33 -12.20
CA TYR A 142 -40.55 15.22 -12.57
C TYR A 142 -40.19 16.32 -13.59
N LYS A 143 -39.05 16.21 -14.29
CA LYS A 143 -38.57 17.24 -15.25
C LYS A 143 -38.54 16.78 -16.72
N CYS A 144 -39.17 15.66 -17.04
CA CYS A 144 -39.47 15.29 -18.42
C CYS A 144 -40.96 15.56 -18.64
N ASP A 145 -41.32 16.17 -19.77
CA ASP A 145 -42.69 16.43 -20.24
C ASP A 145 -43.27 17.82 -19.97
N THR A 146 -42.53 18.90 -20.27
CA THR A 146 -43.17 20.13 -20.77
C THR A 146 -42.17 20.88 -21.65
N ASP A 147 -42.12 20.57 -22.94
CA ASP A 147 -41.75 21.49 -24.02
C ASP A 147 -42.19 20.83 -25.34
N SER A 148 -43.40 21.17 -25.79
CA SER A 148 -43.93 20.93 -27.14
C SER A 148 -44.01 22.25 -27.89
#